data_AF-A0AAV5X585-F1
#
_entry.id   AF-A0AAV5X585-F1
#
_cell.length_a   1.000
_cell.length_b   1.000
_cell.length_c   1.000
_cell.angle_alpha   90.00
_cell.angle_beta   90.00
_cell.angle_gamma   90.00
#
_symmetry.space_group_name_H-M   'P 1'
#
loop_
_entity.id
_entity.type
_entity.pdbx_description
1 polymer ?
#
loop_
_entity_poly.entity_id
_entity_poly.type
_entity_poly.pdbx_seq_one_letter_code
_entity_poly.pdbx_strand_id
1 'polypeptide(L)'
;MGRDLTLYPGRASRLELKSYLEGLGFRRCKHLWDWPAGTLNYSWFDERDFRSIDGVSADIYPVSGQEAEMRGNSWALHVRNLYSASWHDVKMLNDVLRGAKKLFGGTIKGDYGTNRYAPLWKDESTPISRGIASVYQHVDHNLSAATFALPQPAMRWQMPEPMDAKTRQLFEYTQRLDPARVIYNGLVPFAVSVFEYFFSRAFRILITYDTYALKKRASHAQRVEFPTLLQVSCGQSAIEDVIANEYTFQNLGQLNKAFKEWLDIDVRKILSKKKRIGGSISFLERRIADIIQCRHGVVHRFELDGSLNRERYIAILDAVAVSIDEFVEYLERRYAVKIDRMQK
;
A
#
# COMPACT_ATOMS: atom_id res chain seq x y z
N MET A 1 -11.26 14.66 1.89
CA MET A 1 -11.56 15.72 0.90
C MET A 1 -11.18 15.22 -0.48
N GLY A 2 -11.95 15.57 -1.52
CA GLY A 2 -11.72 15.13 -2.89
C GLY A 2 -11.85 16.28 -3.89
N ARG A 3 -11.69 15.95 -5.17
CA ARG A 3 -11.99 16.83 -6.30
C ARG A 3 -13.36 16.45 -6.83
N ASP A 4 -14.27 17.40 -6.86
CA ASP A 4 -15.67 17.19 -7.20
C ASP A 4 -16.04 18.07 -8.40
N LEU A 5 -16.41 17.43 -9.52
CA LEU A 5 -16.70 18.09 -10.78
C LEU A 5 -17.98 17.51 -11.39
N THR A 6 -18.93 18.38 -11.74
CA THR A 6 -20.21 18.00 -12.32
C THR A 6 -20.35 18.60 -13.72
N LEU A 7 -20.56 17.74 -14.71
CA LEU A 7 -21.04 18.13 -16.02
C LEU A 7 -22.57 18.20 -16.01
N TYR A 8 -23.09 19.34 -16.43
CA TYR A 8 -24.49 19.51 -16.79
C TYR A 8 -24.58 19.49 -18.33
N PRO A 9 -24.85 18.32 -18.95
CA PRO A 9 -24.86 18.17 -20.39
C PRO A 9 -26.03 18.93 -21.02
N GLY A 10 -25.79 19.54 -22.19
CA GLY A 10 -26.85 20.26 -22.93
C GLY A 10 -27.88 19.33 -23.57
N ARG A 11 -27.47 18.11 -23.90
CA ARG A 11 -28.35 17.01 -24.36
C ARG A 11 -27.77 15.68 -23.91
N ALA A 12 -28.46 14.90 -23.10
CA ALA A 12 -28.10 13.51 -22.83
C ALA A 12 -29.23 12.82 -22.06
N SER A 13 -29.61 11.62 -22.48
CA SER A 13 -30.44 10.73 -21.68
C SER A 13 -29.60 9.96 -20.65
N ARG A 14 -30.27 9.46 -19.60
CA ARG A 14 -29.67 8.57 -18.61
C ARG A 14 -28.97 7.35 -19.25
N LEU A 15 -29.56 6.78 -20.30
CA LEU A 15 -29.04 5.61 -21.00
C LEU A 15 -27.77 5.95 -21.79
N GLU A 16 -27.72 7.10 -22.46
CA GLU A 16 -26.52 7.55 -23.18
C GLU A 16 -25.35 7.81 -22.24
N LEU A 17 -25.60 8.48 -21.11
CA LEU A 17 -24.58 8.71 -20.08
C LEU A 17 -24.09 7.38 -19.47
N LYS A 18 -25.00 6.43 -19.25
CA LYS A 18 -24.66 5.08 -18.80
C LYS A 18 -23.75 4.37 -19.81
N SER A 19 -24.16 4.29 -21.07
CA SER A 19 -23.40 3.61 -22.11
C SER A 19 -22.03 4.25 -22.33
N TYR A 20 -21.95 5.57 -22.19
CA TYR A 20 -20.69 6.31 -22.22
C TYR A 20 -19.74 5.88 -21.10
N LEU A 21 -20.20 5.82 -19.85
CA LEU A 21 -19.36 5.40 -18.72
C LEU A 21 -18.94 3.93 -18.85
N GLU A 22 -19.87 3.03 -19.13
CA GLU A 22 -19.59 1.60 -19.31
C GLU A 22 -18.59 1.37 -20.46
N GLY A 23 -18.68 2.14 -21.54
CA GLY A 23 -17.74 2.12 -22.65
C GLY A 23 -16.31 2.55 -22.28
N LEU A 24 -16.14 3.34 -21.21
CA LEU A 24 -14.85 3.71 -20.65
C LEU A 24 -14.33 2.71 -19.60
N GLY A 25 -15.08 1.63 -19.35
CA GLY A 25 -14.71 0.58 -18.39
C GLY A 25 -15.15 0.85 -16.95
N PHE A 26 -16.01 1.84 -16.72
CA PHE A 26 -16.62 2.05 -15.41
C PHE A 26 -17.55 0.87 -15.05
N ARG A 27 -17.49 0.45 -13.79
CA ARG A 27 -18.30 -0.65 -13.26
C ARG A 27 -19.32 -0.10 -12.27
N ARG A 28 -20.54 -0.63 -12.32
CA ARG A 28 -21.60 -0.21 -11.42
C ARG A 28 -21.26 -0.60 -9.98
N CYS A 29 -21.46 0.33 -9.05
CA CYS A 29 -21.18 0.11 -7.63
C CYS A 29 -22.32 0.62 -6.74
N LYS A 30 -22.25 0.27 -5.44
CA LYS A 30 -23.10 0.87 -4.41
C LYS A 30 -22.38 2.08 -3.84
N HIS A 31 -23.14 3.11 -3.50
CA HIS A 31 -22.62 4.31 -2.85
C HIS A 31 -23.12 4.38 -1.41
N LEU A 32 -22.31 4.96 -0.51
CA LEU A 32 -22.64 5.14 0.91
C LEU A 32 -23.39 6.45 1.20
N TRP A 33 -23.65 7.27 0.17
CA TRP A 33 -24.21 8.61 0.31
C TRP A 33 -25.62 8.65 -0.27
N ASP A 34 -26.47 9.47 0.34
CA ASP A 34 -27.84 9.68 -0.07
C ASP A 34 -27.91 10.52 -1.34
N TRP A 35 -27.90 9.85 -2.49
CA TRP A 35 -28.17 10.47 -3.78
C TRP A 35 -29.67 10.46 -4.09
N PRO A 36 -30.16 11.40 -4.93
CA PRO A 36 -31.56 11.41 -5.35
C PRO A 36 -32.00 10.08 -5.96
N ALA A 37 -33.27 9.74 -5.76
CA ALA A 37 -33.85 8.51 -6.28
C ALA A 37 -33.66 8.41 -7.81
N GLY A 38 -33.14 7.27 -8.28
CA GLY A 38 -32.83 7.05 -9.70
C GLY A 38 -31.38 7.29 -10.10
N THR A 39 -30.52 7.70 -9.17
CA THR A 39 -29.07 7.85 -9.42
C THR A 39 -28.41 6.51 -9.77
N LEU A 40 -27.47 6.55 -10.72
CA LEU A 40 -26.61 5.43 -11.07
C LEU A 40 -25.17 5.74 -10.67
N ASN A 41 -24.58 4.89 -9.82
CA ASN A 41 -23.23 5.07 -9.32
C ASN A 41 -22.28 4.10 -10.01
N TYR A 42 -21.11 4.60 -10.37
CA TYR A 42 -20.06 3.84 -11.02
C TYR A 42 -18.69 4.15 -10.42
N SER A 43 -17.80 3.16 -10.47
CA SER A 43 -16.39 3.33 -10.14
C SER A 43 -15.50 2.81 -11.27
N TRP A 44 -14.35 3.45 -11.41
CA TRP A 44 -13.28 3.07 -12.31
C TRP A 44 -11.97 2.99 -11.54
N PHE A 45 -11.20 1.94 -11.82
CA PHE A 45 -9.90 1.69 -11.21
C PHE A 45 -9.02 0.90 -12.19
N ASP A 46 -7.82 1.38 -12.47
CA ASP A 46 -6.83 0.72 -13.32
C ASP A 46 -5.67 0.15 -12.49
N GLU A 47 -5.73 -1.16 -12.23
CA GLU A 47 -4.70 -1.89 -11.51
C GLU A 47 -3.40 -2.06 -12.32
N ARG A 48 -3.45 -1.90 -13.65
CA ARG A 48 -2.30 -2.13 -14.52
C ARG A 48 -1.22 -1.10 -14.23
N ASP A 49 0.04 -1.54 -14.19
CA ASP A 49 1.21 -0.69 -13.93
C ASP A 49 1.07 0.21 -12.69
N PHE A 50 0.24 -0.18 -11.72
CA PHE A 50 -0.07 0.61 -10.53
C PHE A 50 -0.54 2.02 -10.86
N ARG A 51 -1.37 2.17 -11.90
CA ARG A 51 -1.81 3.48 -12.38
C ARG A 51 -2.75 4.16 -11.40
N SER A 52 -3.77 3.44 -10.94
CA SER A 52 -4.74 3.97 -9.98
C SER A 52 -4.28 3.78 -8.53
N ILE A 53 -4.52 4.80 -7.70
CA ILE A 53 -4.38 4.71 -6.23
C ILE A 53 -5.76 4.66 -5.60
N ASP A 54 -6.62 5.60 -5.97
CA ASP A 54 -7.98 5.73 -5.43
C ASP A 54 -9.05 5.44 -6.49
N GLY A 55 -8.71 5.59 -7.78
CA GLY A 55 -9.67 5.49 -8.87
C GLY A 55 -10.52 6.74 -9.04
N VAL A 56 -11.61 6.58 -9.78
CA VAL A 56 -12.57 7.65 -10.11
C VAL A 56 -13.97 7.12 -9.87
N SER A 57 -14.81 7.88 -9.16
CA SER A 57 -16.25 7.59 -9.10
C SER A 57 -17.02 8.55 -9.99
N ALA A 58 -18.09 8.03 -10.59
CA ALA A 58 -18.95 8.78 -11.48
C ALA A 58 -20.41 8.45 -11.18
N ASP A 59 -21.22 9.47 -10.97
CA ASP A 59 -22.63 9.35 -10.57
C ASP A 59 -23.50 10.09 -11.59
N ILE A 60 -24.49 9.38 -12.14
CA ILE A 60 -25.50 9.95 -13.03
C ILE A 60 -26.76 10.17 -12.21
N TYR A 61 -27.10 11.41 -11.93
CA TYR A 61 -28.21 11.75 -11.04
C TYR A 61 -29.23 12.67 -11.74
N PRO A 62 -30.52 12.58 -11.36
CA PRO A 62 -31.53 13.48 -11.89
C PRO A 62 -31.37 14.88 -11.30
N VAL A 63 -31.48 15.90 -12.15
CA VAL A 63 -31.50 17.31 -11.76
C VAL A 63 -32.96 17.75 -11.63
N SER A 64 -33.33 18.35 -10.50
CA SER A 64 -34.70 18.81 -10.23
C SER A 64 -34.75 20.32 -9.96
N GLY A 65 -35.91 20.93 -10.20
CA GLY A 65 -36.17 22.35 -9.88
C GLY A 65 -35.54 23.34 -10.86
N GLN A 66 -35.23 24.55 -10.38
CA GLN A 66 -34.72 25.66 -11.18
C GLN A 66 -33.42 25.35 -11.95
N GLU A 67 -32.59 24.41 -11.46
CA GLU A 67 -31.36 24.01 -12.16
C GLU A 67 -31.63 23.22 -13.44
N ALA A 68 -32.71 22.43 -13.49
CA ALA A 68 -33.11 21.69 -14.69
C ALA A 68 -33.69 22.64 -15.75
N GLU A 69 -34.49 23.61 -15.31
CA GLU A 69 -35.11 24.63 -16.18
C GLU A 69 -34.08 25.57 -16.80
N MET A 70 -33.06 25.99 -16.04
CA MET A 70 -31.98 26.86 -16.55
C MET A 70 -31.00 26.16 -17.50
N ARG A 71 -30.90 24.83 -17.46
CA ARG A 71 -29.87 24.08 -18.22
C ARG A 71 -30.41 23.17 -19.31
N GLY A 72 -31.72 22.98 -19.37
CA GLY A 72 -32.39 22.28 -20.46
C GLY A 72 -32.23 20.76 -20.46
N ASN A 73 -31.65 20.16 -19.41
CA ASN A 73 -31.51 18.71 -19.28
C ASN A 73 -31.79 18.24 -17.84
N SER A 74 -32.49 17.12 -17.73
CA SER A 74 -32.91 16.51 -16.46
C SER A 74 -31.86 15.60 -15.82
N TRP A 75 -30.68 15.43 -16.45
CA TRP A 75 -29.62 14.54 -15.97
C TRP A 75 -28.29 15.27 -15.92
N ALA A 76 -27.53 15.00 -14.85
CA ALA A 76 -26.15 15.47 -14.68
C ALA A 76 -25.20 14.29 -14.46
N LEU A 77 -23.94 14.51 -14.80
CA LEU A 77 -22.84 13.58 -14.58
C LEU A 77 -21.89 14.21 -13.57
N HIS A 78 -21.90 13.68 -12.36
CA HIS A 78 -20.93 14.02 -11.32
C HIS A 78 -19.74 13.06 -11.39
N VAL A 79 -18.52 13.57 -11.28
CA VAL A 79 -17.29 12.79 -11.31
C VAL A 79 -16.38 13.30 -10.20
N ARG A 80 -15.80 12.38 -9.43
CA ARG A 80 -14.93 12.71 -8.31
C ARG A 80 -13.77 11.73 -8.11
N ASN A 81 -12.72 12.23 -7.49
CA ASN A 81 -11.62 11.42 -6.95
C ASN A 81 -11.06 12.04 -5.66
N LEU A 82 -10.27 11.30 -4.90
CA LEU A 82 -9.63 11.82 -3.69
C LEU A 82 -8.44 12.74 -4.03
N TYR A 83 -8.06 13.63 -3.11
CA TYR A 83 -6.85 14.46 -3.33
C TYR A 83 -5.58 13.62 -3.44
N SER A 84 -5.54 12.47 -2.76
CA SER A 84 -4.49 11.43 -2.84
C SER A 84 -4.47 10.67 -4.16
N ALA A 85 -5.45 10.89 -5.05
CA ALA A 85 -5.58 10.13 -6.27
C ALA A 85 -4.37 10.34 -7.17
N SER A 86 -4.03 9.30 -7.93
CA SER A 86 -2.90 9.30 -8.84
C SER A 86 -3.08 10.31 -9.97
N TRP A 87 -1.99 10.61 -10.67
CA TRP A 87 -2.05 11.38 -11.91
C TRP A 87 -3.00 10.73 -12.94
N HIS A 88 -2.98 9.40 -13.04
CA HIS A 88 -3.83 8.65 -13.97
C HIS A 88 -5.30 8.74 -13.60
N ASP A 89 -5.63 8.73 -12.32
CA ASP A 89 -7.00 8.91 -11.82
C ASP A 89 -7.51 10.32 -12.16
N VAL A 90 -6.70 11.36 -11.92
CA VAL A 90 -7.07 12.75 -12.26
C VAL A 90 -7.20 12.93 -13.78
N LYS A 91 -6.33 12.27 -14.56
CA LYS A 91 -6.44 12.26 -16.02
C LYS A 91 -7.71 11.57 -16.47
N MET A 92 -8.06 10.41 -15.91
CA MET A 92 -9.30 9.71 -16.25
C MET A 92 -10.52 10.56 -15.88
N LEU A 93 -10.55 11.19 -14.71
CA LEU A 93 -11.59 12.13 -14.31
C LEU A 93 -11.78 13.22 -15.38
N ASN A 94 -10.68 13.84 -15.83
CA ASN A 94 -10.71 14.88 -16.85
C ASN A 94 -11.13 14.35 -18.23
N ASP A 95 -10.67 13.15 -18.60
CA ASP A 95 -10.99 12.51 -19.87
C ASP A 95 -12.49 12.15 -19.95
N VAL A 96 -13.08 11.65 -18.85
CA VAL A 96 -14.53 11.42 -18.72
C VAL A 96 -15.31 12.70 -18.98
N LEU A 97 -14.97 13.79 -18.28
CA LEU A 97 -15.67 15.07 -18.42
C LEU A 97 -15.49 15.68 -19.82
N ARG A 98 -14.27 15.61 -20.37
CA ARG A 98 -13.95 16.15 -21.70
C ARG A 98 -14.68 15.37 -22.80
N GLY A 99 -14.69 14.05 -22.74
CA GLY A 99 -15.39 13.20 -23.71
C GLY A 99 -16.90 13.40 -23.63
N ALA A 100 -17.47 13.44 -22.43
CA ALA A 100 -18.90 13.66 -22.23
C ALA A 100 -19.31 15.04 -22.74
N LYS A 101 -18.54 16.10 -22.43
CA LYS A 101 -18.80 17.44 -22.94
C LYS A 101 -18.69 17.52 -24.47
N LYS A 102 -17.77 16.77 -25.08
CA LYS A 102 -17.64 16.72 -26.55
C LYS A 102 -18.86 16.07 -27.21
N LEU A 103 -19.44 15.04 -26.61
CA LEU A 103 -20.61 14.32 -27.15
C LEU A 103 -21.94 15.06 -26.88
N PHE A 104 -22.10 15.54 -25.65
CA PHE A 104 -23.37 15.99 -25.09
C PHE A 104 -23.44 17.51 -24.87
N GLY A 105 -22.35 18.23 -25.11
CA GLY A 105 -22.24 19.66 -24.85
C GLY A 105 -22.34 20.00 -23.36
N GLY A 106 -22.77 21.23 -23.06
CA GLY A 106 -23.08 21.67 -21.70
C GLY A 106 -21.91 22.28 -20.94
N THR A 107 -22.12 22.42 -19.63
CA THR A 107 -21.25 23.23 -18.76
C THR A 107 -20.79 22.43 -17.55
N ILE A 108 -19.47 22.44 -17.31
CA ILE A 108 -18.86 21.84 -16.13
C ILE A 108 -18.88 22.87 -14.98
N LYS A 109 -19.26 22.45 -13.78
CA LYS A 109 -19.09 23.20 -12.54
C LYS A 109 -18.41 22.31 -11.50
N GLY A 110 -17.61 22.88 -10.62
CA GLY A 110 -16.96 22.16 -9.53
C GLY A 110 -15.89 23.01 -8.87
N ASP A 111 -15.00 22.36 -8.11
CA ASP A 111 -14.02 23.00 -7.24
C ASP A 111 -13.09 24.00 -7.95
N TYR A 112 -12.85 23.81 -9.24
CA TYR A 112 -11.94 24.63 -10.04
C TYR A 112 -12.63 25.76 -10.80
N GLY A 113 -13.95 25.92 -10.63
CA GLY A 113 -14.78 26.92 -11.31
C GLY A 113 -15.49 26.40 -12.56
N THR A 114 -16.16 27.31 -13.27
CA THR A 114 -16.99 26.96 -14.44
C THR A 114 -16.13 26.60 -15.66
N ASN A 115 -16.44 25.47 -16.31
CA ASN A 115 -15.76 24.96 -17.49
C ASN A 115 -14.25 24.75 -17.32
N ARG A 116 -13.80 24.54 -16.09
CA ARG A 116 -12.42 24.22 -15.74
C ARG A 116 -12.31 22.75 -15.33
N TYR A 117 -11.18 22.16 -15.70
CA TYR A 117 -10.82 20.79 -15.36
C TYR A 117 -9.86 20.78 -14.17
N ALA A 118 -9.69 19.63 -13.52
CA ALA A 118 -8.68 19.49 -12.48
C ALA A 118 -7.28 19.69 -13.09
N PRO A 119 -6.41 20.51 -12.48
CA PRO A 119 -5.05 20.69 -12.97
C PRO A 119 -4.26 19.39 -12.87
N LEU A 120 -3.55 19.03 -13.95
CA LEU A 120 -2.62 17.90 -13.98
C LEU A 120 -1.20 18.41 -13.78
N TRP A 121 -0.47 17.78 -12.87
CA TRP A 121 0.97 18.00 -12.73
C TRP A 121 1.75 17.18 -13.77
N LYS A 122 3.07 17.37 -13.86
CA LYS A 122 3.93 16.53 -14.69
C LYS A 122 4.15 15.19 -14.01
N ASP A 123 3.79 14.10 -14.69
CA ASP A 123 4.06 12.75 -14.20
C ASP A 123 5.44 12.27 -14.65
N GLU A 124 6.30 11.97 -13.69
CA GLU A 124 7.62 11.37 -13.90
C GLU A 124 7.69 9.97 -13.28
N SER A 125 6.55 9.44 -12.83
CA SER A 125 6.49 8.14 -12.17
C SER A 125 6.62 6.99 -13.17
N THR A 126 7.26 5.92 -12.71
CA THR A 126 7.39 4.66 -13.45
C THR A 126 6.52 3.59 -12.80
N PRO A 127 6.21 2.48 -13.49
CA PRO A 127 5.51 1.35 -12.87
C PRO A 127 6.23 0.82 -11.62
N ILE A 128 7.57 0.80 -11.62
CA ILE A 128 8.39 0.45 -10.45
C ILE A 128 8.13 1.44 -9.32
N SER A 129 8.25 2.75 -9.57
CA SER A 129 8.11 3.73 -8.51
C SER A 129 6.71 3.75 -7.90
N ARG A 130 5.66 3.64 -8.73
CA ARG A 130 4.27 3.57 -8.27
C ARG A 130 3.99 2.28 -7.49
N GLY A 131 4.45 1.14 -8.00
CA GLY A 131 4.26 -0.15 -7.34
C GLY A 131 4.96 -0.20 -5.98
N ILE A 132 6.23 0.19 -5.92
CA ILE A 132 6.97 0.20 -4.65
C ILE A 132 6.39 1.23 -3.67
N ALA A 133 5.97 2.41 -4.14
CA ALA A 133 5.31 3.40 -3.29
C ALA A 133 4.02 2.85 -2.67
N SER A 134 3.18 2.17 -3.46
CA SER A 134 1.95 1.56 -2.97
C SER A 134 2.21 0.53 -1.86
N VAL A 135 3.19 -0.37 -2.07
CA VAL A 135 3.56 -1.38 -1.08
C VAL A 135 4.16 -0.73 0.18
N TYR A 136 5.03 0.26 -0.01
CA TYR A 136 5.65 1.01 1.09
C TYR A 136 4.61 1.71 1.95
N GLN A 137 3.67 2.45 1.34
CA GLN A 137 2.60 3.15 2.04
C GLN A 137 1.70 2.19 2.82
N HIS A 138 1.36 1.04 2.23
CA HIS A 138 0.59 0.00 2.92
C HIS A 138 1.32 -0.52 4.17
N VAL A 139 2.63 -0.74 4.07
CA VAL A 139 3.45 -1.22 5.18
C VAL A 139 3.62 -0.16 6.26
N ASP A 140 3.96 1.09 5.90
CA ASP A 140 4.11 2.19 6.86
C ASP A 140 2.81 2.47 7.63
N HIS A 141 1.66 2.42 6.94
CA HIS A 141 0.35 2.53 7.59
C HIS A 141 0.14 1.42 8.63
N ASN A 142 0.38 0.15 8.27
CA ASN A 142 0.20 -0.98 9.18
C ASN A 142 1.17 -0.95 10.37
N LEU A 143 2.43 -0.55 10.15
CA LEU A 143 3.41 -0.39 11.23
C LEU A 143 2.99 0.73 12.20
N SER A 144 2.50 1.85 11.65
CA SER A 144 1.98 2.97 12.45
C SER A 144 0.75 2.53 13.26
N ALA A 145 -0.23 1.88 12.62
CA ALA A 145 -1.43 1.36 13.28
C ALA A 145 -1.09 0.38 14.40
N ALA A 146 -0.15 -0.56 14.15
CA ALA A 146 0.33 -1.47 15.17
C ALA A 146 0.96 -0.72 16.35
N THR A 147 1.79 0.29 16.08
CA THR A 147 2.43 1.12 17.11
C THR A 147 1.39 1.83 17.99
N PHE A 148 0.35 2.40 17.39
CA PHE A 148 -0.74 3.07 18.11
C PHE A 148 -1.62 2.10 18.90
N ALA A 149 -1.80 0.87 18.42
CA ALA A 149 -2.63 -0.15 19.06
C ALA A 149 -1.94 -0.86 20.25
N LEU A 150 -0.64 -0.63 20.47
CA LEU A 150 0.09 -1.33 21.53
C LEU A 150 -0.46 -1.00 22.92
N PRO A 151 -0.86 -2.02 23.71
CA PRO A 151 -1.33 -1.79 25.06
C PRO A 151 -0.20 -1.21 25.91
N GLN A 152 -0.57 -0.34 26.84
CA GLN A 152 0.33 0.06 27.92
C GLN A 152 0.56 -1.13 28.87
N PRO A 153 1.68 -1.16 29.61
CA PRO A 153 1.90 -2.15 30.67
C PRO A 153 0.69 -2.21 31.61
N ALA A 154 0.17 -3.42 31.84
CA ALA A 154 -0.98 -3.61 32.72
C ALA A 154 -0.59 -3.39 34.19
N MET A 155 0.66 -3.72 34.52
CA MET A 155 1.21 -3.54 35.85
C MET A 155 1.95 -2.20 35.95
N ARG A 156 1.22 -1.16 36.40
CA ARG A 156 1.80 0.18 36.63
C ARG A 156 2.25 0.32 38.09
N TRP A 157 3.45 -0.19 38.38
CA TRP A 157 4.06 0.01 39.69
C TRP A 157 4.74 1.38 39.75
N GLN A 158 4.32 2.23 40.69
CA GLN A 158 5.12 3.40 41.05
C GLN A 158 6.33 2.90 41.83
N MET A 159 7.53 3.10 41.30
CA MET A 159 8.75 2.69 41.97
C MET A 159 9.05 3.71 43.08
N PRO A 160 9.10 3.29 44.35
CA PRO A 160 9.56 4.18 45.41
C PRO A 160 11.06 4.41 45.25
N GLU A 161 11.48 5.67 45.28
CA GLU A 161 12.88 6.08 45.35
C GLU A 161 13.18 6.55 46.78
N PRO A 162 14.28 6.11 47.43
CA PRO A 162 15.33 5.20 46.93
C PRO A 162 15.00 3.71 47.13
N MET A 163 15.53 2.84 46.25
CA MET A 163 15.40 1.38 46.31
C MET A 163 16.74 0.70 46.58
N ASP A 164 16.74 -0.34 47.43
CA ASP A 164 17.87 -1.26 47.54
C ASP A 164 17.95 -2.24 46.35
N ALA A 165 19.09 -2.90 46.18
CA ALA A 165 19.34 -3.81 45.05
C ALA A 165 18.38 -5.03 45.04
N LYS A 166 17.97 -5.50 46.21
CA LYS A 166 17.07 -6.66 46.36
C LYS A 166 15.65 -6.31 45.93
N THR A 167 15.18 -5.13 46.31
CA THR A 167 13.88 -4.59 45.90
C THR A 167 13.87 -4.34 44.40
N ARG A 168 14.94 -3.79 43.81
CA ARG A 168 15.08 -3.64 42.36
C ARG A 168 14.97 -4.96 41.60
N GLN A 169 15.67 -6.01 42.05
CA GLN A 169 15.58 -7.34 41.43
C GLN A 169 14.17 -7.94 41.51
N LEU A 170 13.50 -7.79 42.65
CA LEU A 170 12.11 -8.24 42.82
C LEU A 170 11.17 -7.52 41.85
N PHE A 171 11.36 -6.21 41.66
CA PHE A 171 10.59 -5.43 40.69
C PHE A 171 10.87 -5.83 39.24
N GLU A 172 12.12 -6.06 38.86
CA GLU A 172 12.44 -6.55 37.52
C GLU A 172 11.79 -7.91 37.26
N TYR A 173 11.76 -8.79 38.27
CA TYR A 173 11.07 -10.08 38.18
C TYR A 173 9.56 -9.90 38.02
N THR A 174 8.91 -9.06 38.83
CA THR A 174 7.46 -8.85 38.76
C THR A 174 7.05 -8.18 37.44
N GLN A 175 7.88 -7.27 36.92
CA GLN A 175 7.65 -6.68 35.60
C GLN A 175 7.67 -7.72 34.48
N ARG A 176 8.47 -8.80 34.58
CA ARG A 176 8.48 -9.89 33.59
C ARG A 176 7.16 -10.68 33.59
N LEU A 177 6.37 -10.61 34.66
CA LEU A 177 5.06 -11.24 34.78
C LEU A 177 3.91 -10.37 34.23
N ASP A 178 4.19 -9.19 33.69
CA ASP A 178 3.16 -8.34 33.11
C ASP A 178 2.46 -9.07 31.93
N PRO A 179 1.14 -9.29 31.99
CA PRO A 179 0.41 -10.01 30.95
C PRO A 179 0.47 -9.33 29.58
N ALA A 180 0.70 -8.02 29.52
CA ALA A 180 0.89 -7.31 28.25
C ALA A 180 2.09 -7.85 27.45
N ARG A 181 3.07 -8.49 28.10
CA ARG A 181 4.21 -9.12 27.42
C ARG A 181 3.80 -10.31 26.56
N VAL A 182 2.72 -11.01 26.91
CA VAL A 182 2.16 -12.07 26.04
C VAL A 182 1.72 -11.46 24.71
N ILE A 183 1.08 -10.28 24.75
CA ILE A 183 0.66 -9.56 23.55
C ILE A 183 1.89 -9.12 22.74
N TYR A 184 2.90 -8.53 23.38
CA TYR A 184 4.12 -8.10 22.66
C TYR A 184 4.82 -9.26 21.96
N ASN A 185 4.94 -10.43 22.62
CA ASN A 185 5.50 -11.64 22.01
C ASN A 185 4.62 -12.14 20.86
N GLY A 186 3.30 -12.20 21.07
CA GLY A 186 2.33 -12.60 20.05
C GLY A 186 2.31 -11.70 18.81
N LEU A 187 2.79 -10.46 18.93
CA LEU A 187 2.91 -9.52 17.81
C LEU A 187 4.26 -9.60 17.07
N VAL A 188 5.28 -10.29 17.60
CA VAL A 188 6.55 -10.50 16.87
C VAL A 188 6.34 -11.15 15.49
N PRO A 189 5.48 -12.18 15.32
CA PRO A 189 5.15 -12.71 14.01
C PRO A 189 4.58 -11.67 13.05
N PHE A 190 3.78 -10.71 13.53
CA PHE A 190 3.26 -9.62 12.69
C PHE A 190 4.40 -8.77 12.12
N ALA A 191 5.39 -8.38 12.94
CA ALA A 191 6.54 -7.61 12.46
C ALA A 191 7.34 -8.34 11.36
N VAL A 192 7.54 -9.66 11.51
CA VAL A 192 8.18 -10.49 10.48
C VAL A 192 7.33 -10.59 9.22
N SER A 193 6.02 -10.75 9.36
CA SER A 193 5.10 -10.80 8.20
C SER A 193 5.08 -9.47 7.43
N VAL A 194 5.20 -8.32 8.10
CA VAL A 194 5.30 -7.02 7.43
C VAL A 194 6.58 -6.93 6.60
N PHE A 195 7.71 -7.35 7.16
CA PHE A 195 8.98 -7.43 6.46
C PHE A 195 8.88 -8.36 5.23
N GLU A 196 8.36 -9.57 5.42
CA GLU A 196 8.15 -10.55 4.36
C GLU A 196 7.25 -10.00 3.24
N TYR A 197 6.12 -9.40 3.62
CA TYR A 197 5.15 -8.84 2.69
C TYR A 197 5.80 -7.78 1.81
N PHE A 198 6.54 -6.84 2.41
CA PHE A 198 7.25 -5.80 1.67
C PHE A 198 8.21 -6.41 0.64
N PHE A 199 9.14 -7.27 1.08
CA PHE A 199 10.18 -7.81 0.20
C PHE A 199 9.61 -8.74 -0.87
N SER A 200 8.60 -9.54 -0.55
CA SER A 200 7.92 -10.41 -1.51
C SER A 200 7.20 -9.60 -2.59
N ARG A 201 6.45 -8.56 -2.21
CA ARG A 201 5.75 -7.68 -3.16
C ARG A 201 6.73 -6.85 -3.99
N ALA A 202 7.74 -6.27 -3.35
CA ALA A 202 8.80 -5.53 -4.04
C ALA A 202 9.52 -6.41 -5.06
N PHE A 203 9.84 -7.65 -4.68
CA PHE A 203 10.45 -8.62 -5.58
C PHE A 203 9.60 -8.85 -6.83
N ARG A 204 8.30 -9.15 -6.67
CA ARG A 204 7.36 -9.36 -7.78
C ARG A 204 7.29 -8.17 -8.72
N ILE A 205 7.17 -6.95 -8.16
CA ILE A 205 7.15 -5.71 -8.94
C ILE A 205 8.44 -5.56 -9.74
N LEU A 206 9.59 -5.76 -9.11
CA LEU A 206 10.87 -5.57 -9.75
C LEU A 206 11.07 -6.58 -10.88
N ILE A 207 10.75 -7.86 -10.70
CA ILE A 207 10.91 -8.85 -11.78
C ILE A 207 9.93 -8.67 -12.95
N THR A 208 8.85 -7.90 -12.77
CA THR A 208 7.96 -7.50 -13.87
C THR A 208 8.61 -6.47 -14.79
N TYR A 209 9.38 -5.52 -14.27
CA TYR A 209 9.84 -4.34 -15.03
C TYR A 209 11.37 -4.21 -15.16
N ASP A 210 12.14 -4.88 -14.31
CA ASP A 210 13.59 -4.79 -14.32
C ASP A 210 14.20 -5.47 -15.57
N THR A 211 15.11 -4.76 -16.23
CA THR A 211 15.70 -5.22 -17.49
C THR A 211 16.57 -6.49 -17.34
N TYR A 212 17.24 -6.68 -16.20
CA TYR A 212 18.01 -7.89 -15.91
C TYR A 212 17.06 -9.07 -15.67
N ALA A 213 16.01 -8.86 -14.87
CA ALA A 213 14.99 -9.88 -14.62
C ALA A 213 14.28 -10.30 -15.90
N LEU A 214 13.89 -9.36 -16.76
CA LEU A 214 13.20 -9.66 -18.03
C LEU A 214 14.05 -10.54 -18.95
N LYS A 215 15.35 -10.26 -19.08
CA LYS A 215 16.30 -11.10 -19.84
C LYS A 215 16.41 -12.49 -19.24
N LYS A 216 16.47 -12.58 -17.91
CA LYS A 216 16.54 -13.86 -17.22
C LYS A 216 15.26 -14.68 -17.39
N ARG A 217 14.08 -14.06 -17.24
CA ARG A 217 12.78 -14.70 -17.45
C ARG A 217 12.64 -15.32 -18.84
N ALA A 218 13.19 -14.66 -19.87
CA ALA A 218 13.16 -15.18 -21.24
C ALA A 218 14.02 -16.45 -21.44
N SER A 219 15.00 -16.71 -20.58
CA SER A 219 15.95 -17.83 -20.71
C SER A 219 15.86 -18.86 -19.57
N HIS A 220 15.05 -18.57 -18.54
CA HIS A 220 14.96 -19.42 -17.36
C HIS A 220 14.10 -20.66 -17.63
N ALA A 221 14.71 -21.84 -17.48
CA ALA A 221 14.01 -23.12 -17.60
C ALA A 221 13.61 -23.62 -16.20
N GLN A 222 12.30 -23.71 -15.95
CA GLN A 222 11.74 -24.19 -14.70
C GLN A 222 10.69 -25.27 -14.99
N ARG A 223 10.63 -26.29 -14.14
CA ARG A 223 9.54 -27.27 -14.17
C ARG A 223 8.34 -26.66 -13.45
N VAL A 224 7.24 -26.51 -14.17
CA VAL A 224 5.99 -25.94 -13.63
C VAL A 224 4.91 -27.01 -13.71
N GLU A 225 4.16 -27.19 -12.62
CA GLU A 225 3.04 -28.12 -12.61
C GLU A 225 1.90 -27.62 -13.51
N PHE A 226 1.19 -28.54 -14.14
CA PHE A 226 0.10 -28.20 -15.06
C PHE A 226 -1.02 -27.34 -14.42
N PRO A 227 -1.44 -27.55 -13.16
CA PRO A 227 -2.40 -26.66 -12.49
C PRO A 227 -1.90 -25.21 -12.40
N THR A 228 -0.62 -25.00 -12.13
CA THR A 228 0.00 -23.67 -12.10
C THR A 228 0.01 -23.04 -13.49
N LEU A 229 0.28 -23.82 -14.54
CA LEU A 229 0.19 -23.34 -15.93
C LEU A 229 -1.23 -22.90 -16.30
N LEU A 230 -2.25 -23.66 -15.86
CA LEU A 230 -3.66 -23.29 -16.08
C LEU A 230 -4.02 -21.98 -15.37
N GLN A 231 -3.55 -21.78 -14.13
CA GLN A 231 -3.77 -20.53 -13.40
C GLN A 231 -3.17 -19.32 -14.13
N VAL A 232 -1.96 -19.47 -14.68
CA VAL A 232 -1.32 -18.40 -15.48
C VAL A 232 -2.08 -18.17 -16.78
N SER A 233 -2.46 -19.23 -17.49
CA SER A 233 -3.20 -19.12 -18.76
C SER A 233 -4.57 -18.45 -18.61
N CYS A 234 -5.24 -18.65 -17.47
CA CYS A 234 -6.53 -18.03 -17.17
C CYS A 234 -6.39 -16.62 -16.55
N GLY A 235 -5.17 -16.10 -16.39
CA GLY A 235 -4.92 -14.81 -15.76
C GLY A 235 -5.19 -14.76 -14.25
N GLN A 236 -5.27 -15.92 -13.59
CA GLN A 236 -5.47 -16.01 -12.14
C GLN A 236 -4.17 -15.85 -11.34
N SER A 237 -3.02 -16.09 -11.98
CA SER A 237 -1.70 -15.91 -11.38
C SER A 237 -0.75 -15.32 -12.41
N ALA A 238 0.17 -14.44 -11.97
CA ALA A 238 1.22 -13.92 -12.83
C ALA A 238 2.44 -14.86 -12.81
N ILE A 239 3.25 -14.83 -13.88
CA ILE A 239 4.53 -15.56 -13.93
C ILE A 239 5.42 -15.18 -12.74
N GLU A 240 5.34 -13.92 -12.33
CA GLU A 240 6.06 -13.35 -11.20
C GLU A 240 5.66 -13.98 -9.86
N ASP A 241 4.39 -14.38 -9.71
CA ASP A 241 3.95 -15.10 -8.52
C ASP A 241 4.55 -16.50 -8.48
N VAL A 242 4.61 -17.19 -9.62
CA VAL A 242 5.23 -18.52 -9.74
C VAL A 242 6.70 -18.49 -9.33
N ILE A 243 7.45 -17.49 -9.81
CA ILE A 243 8.85 -17.30 -9.46
C ILE A 243 9.01 -16.94 -7.98
N ALA A 244 8.19 -16.01 -7.46
CA ALA A 244 8.30 -15.57 -6.07
C ALA A 244 8.00 -16.68 -5.06
N ASN A 245 7.12 -17.62 -5.40
CA ASN A 245 6.72 -18.73 -4.52
C ASN A 245 7.84 -19.77 -4.29
N GLU A 246 8.92 -19.74 -5.06
CA GLU A 246 10.09 -20.62 -4.83
C GLU A 246 10.95 -20.17 -3.64
N TYR A 247 10.74 -18.94 -3.16
CA TYR A 247 11.57 -18.33 -2.13
C TYR A 247 10.76 -17.99 -0.89
N THR A 248 11.39 -18.12 0.28
CA THR A 248 10.82 -17.67 1.55
C THR A 248 11.43 -16.34 1.96
N PHE A 249 10.62 -15.28 2.01
CA PHE A 249 11.10 -13.94 2.39
C PHE A 249 11.21 -13.73 3.92
N GLN A 250 10.81 -14.73 4.72
CA GLN A 250 11.06 -14.77 6.17
C GLN A 250 12.49 -15.21 6.52
N ASN A 251 13.33 -15.55 5.54
CA ASN A 251 14.71 -15.98 5.76
C ASN A 251 15.67 -15.08 4.97
N LEU A 252 16.58 -14.39 5.65
CA LEU A 252 17.54 -13.46 5.01
C LEU A 252 18.46 -14.13 3.98
N GLY A 253 18.75 -15.42 4.11
CA GLY A 253 19.48 -16.19 3.10
C GLY A 253 18.68 -16.38 1.83
N GLN A 254 17.45 -16.87 1.94
CA GLN A 254 16.55 -17.08 0.80
C GLN A 254 16.16 -15.76 0.13
N LEU A 255 15.88 -14.73 0.92
CA LEU A 255 15.64 -13.38 0.43
C LEU A 255 16.82 -12.87 -0.41
N ASN A 256 18.04 -12.90 0.15
CA ASN A 256 19.22 -12.45 -0.57
C ASN A 256 19.48 -13.28 -1.84
N LYS A 257 19.25 -14.60 -1.77
CA LYS A 257 19.34 -15.47 -2.93
C LYS A 257 18.38 -15.03 -4.03
N ALA A 258 17.10 -14.82 -3.72
CA ALA A 258 16.08 -14.41 -4.68
C ALA A 258 16.48 -13.11 -5.41
N PHE A 259 16.80 -12.07 -4.65
CA PHE A 259 17.16 -10.76 -5.19
C PHE A 259 18.48 -10.77 -5.97
N LYS A 260 19.50 -11.49 -5.49
CA LYS A 260 20.76 -11.61 -6.22
C LYS A 260 20.59 -12.39 -7.52
N GLU A 261 19.80 -13.45 -7.46
CA GLU A 261 19.57 -14.35 -8.58
C GLU A 261 18.74 -13.69 -9.70
N TRP A 262 17.70 -12.94 -9.36
CA TRP A 262 16.75 -12.40 -10.33
C TRP A 262 16.92 -10.93 -10.66
N LEU A 263 17.60 -10.16 -9.80
CA LEU A 263 17.70 -8.71 -9.92
C LEU A 263 19.14 -8.19 -9.85
N ASP A 264 20.12 -9.07 -9.59
CA ASP A 264 21.51 -8.70 -9.29
C ASP A 264 21.62 -7.70 -8.12
N ILE A 265 20.78 -7.90 -7.09
CA ILE A 265 20.74 -7.06 -5.89
C ILE A 265 21.21 -7.87 -4.68
N ASP A 266 22.28 -7.41 -4.03
CA ASP A 266 22.75 -7.97 -2.75
C ASP A 266 22.07 -7.26 -1.57
N VAL A 267 20.93 -7.82 -1.13
CA VAL A 267 20.14 -7.25 -0.03
C VAL A 267 20.88 -7.31 1.29
N ARG A 268 21.67 -8.36 1.55
CA ARG A 268 22.49 -8.43 2.78
C ARG A 268 23.43 -7.24 2.85
N LYS A 269 24.15 -6.94 1.77
CA LYS A 269 25.05 -5.77 1.71
C LYS A 269 24.31 -4.46 1.99
N ILE A 270 23.06 -4.32 1.54
CA ILE A 270 22.22 -3.15 1.83
C ILE A 270 21.91 -3.06 3.34
N LEU A 271 21.56 -4.19 3.96
CA LEU A 271 21.22 -4.30 5.38
C LEU A 271 22.43 -4.39 6.33
N SER A 272 23.65 -4.62 5.84
CA SER A 272 24.86 -4.63 6.66
C SER A 272 25.31 -3.21 7.09
N LYS A 273 24.50 -2.18 6.85
CA LYS A 273 24.75 -0.83 7.35
C LYS A 273 24.42 -0.70 8.84
N LYS A 274 25.24 0.06 9.56
CA LYS A 274 24.92 0.47 10.93
C LYS A 274 23.90 1.60 10.89
N LYS A 275 22.78 1.43 11.59
CA LYS A 275 21.76 2.46 11.73
C LYS A 275 21.33 2.58 13.19
N ARG A 276 20.82 3.77 13.54
CA ARG A 276 20.18 4.00 14.81
C ARG A 276 18.78 3.41 14.76
N ILE A 277 18.49 2.50 15.68
CA ILE A 277 17.20 1.81 15.82
C ILE A 277 16.75 2.06 17.26
N GLY A 278 15.70 2.88 17.41
CA GLY A 278 15.32 3.45 18.70
C GLY A 278 16.51 4.15 19.40
N GLY A 279 16.89 3.64 20.57
CA GLY A 279 17.99 4.16 21.39
C GLY A 279 19.39 3.63 21.07
N SER A 280 19.55 2.66 20.16
CA SER A 280 20.82 1.95 19.96
C SER A 280 21.31 1.96 18.51
N ILE A 281 22.63 1.84 18.29
CA ILE A 281 23.22 1.70 16.96
C ILE A 281 23.56 0.23 16.75
N SER A 282 22.97 -0.40 15.74
CA SER A 282 23.23 -1.80 15.42
C SER A 282 23.20 -2.04 13.90
N PHE A 283 23.67 -3.22 13.50
CA PHE A 283 23.58 -3.67 12.11
C PHE A 283 22.16 -4.16 11.82
N LEU A 284 21.52 -3.62 10.79
CA LEU A 284 20.13 -4.00 10.45
C LEU A 284 20.00 -5.49 10.15
N GLU A 285 20.95 -6.05 9.39
CA GLU A 285 21.00 -7.48 9.09
C GLU A 285 20.93 -8.35 10.36
N ARG A 286 21.75 -8.05 11.36
CA ARG A 286 21.75 -8.79 12.63
C ARG A 286 20.44 -8.61 13.37
N ARG A 287 19.93 -7.37 13.43
CA ARG A 287 18.68 -7.07 14.14
C ARG A 287 17.49 -7.80 13.52
N ILE A 288 17.38 -7.83 12.20
CA ILE A 288 16.33 -8.56 11.49
C ILE A 288 16.50 -10.07 11.68
N ALA A 289 17.73 -10.59 11.66
CA ALA A 289 17.98 -12.00 11.95
C ALA A 289 17.50 -12.39 13.36
N ASP A 290 17.78 -11.56 14.37
CA ASP A 290 17.32 -11.78 15.75
C ASP A 290 15.78 -11.76 15.84
N ILE A 291 15.10 -10.86 15.11
CA ILE A 291 13.64 -10.77 15.07
C ILE A 291 13.02 -12.03 14.43
N ILE A 292 13.59 -12.50 13.32
CA ILE A 292 13.17 -13.75 12.66
C ILE A 292 13.36 -14.95 13.60
N GLN A 293 14.48 -15.00 14.32
CA GLN A 293 14.75 -16.07 15.29
C GLN A 293 13.79 -16.01 16.48
N CYS A 294 13.48 -14.81 16.98
CA CYS A 294 12.48 -14.60 18.03
C CYS A 294 11.11 -15.10 17.58
N ARG A 295 10.66 -14.74 16.38
CA ARG A 295 9.42 -15.28 15.78
C ARG A 295 9.42 -16.80 15.75
N HIS A 296 10.53 -17.44 15.37
CA HIS A 296 10.61 -18.90 15.33
C HIS A 296 10.42 -19.51 16.73
N GLY A 297 11.02 -18.92 17.78
CA GLY A 297 10.80 -19.32 19.18
C GLY A 297 9.33 -19.17 19.62
N VAL A 298 8.73 -18.00 19.34
CA VAL A 298 7.31 -17.74 19.67
C VAL A 298 6.37 -18.72 18.97
N VAL A 299 6.53 -18.93 17.66
CA VAL A 299 5.57 -19.71 16.86
C VAL A 299 5.74 -21.21 17.03
N HIS A 300 6.98 -21.71 17.05
CA HIS A 300 7.23 -23.16 17.02
C HIS A 300 7.56 -23.75 18.39
N ARG A 301 8.05 -22.94 19.33
CA ARG A 301 8.42 -23.40 20.68
C ARG A 301 7.57 -22.78 21.77
N PHE A 302 6.63 -21.91 21.42
CA PHE A 302 5.78 -21.17 22.37
C PHE A 302 6.62 -20.43 23.44
N GLU A 303 7.82 -19.98 23.04
CA GLU A 303 8.73 -19.27 23.92
C GLU A 303 8.25 -17.83 24.10
N LEU A 304 8.01 -17.45 25.35
CA LEU A 304 7.69 -16.07 25.71
C LEU A 304 8.94 -15.39 26.27
N ASP A 305 9.44 -14.38 25.56
CA ASP A 305 10.49 -13.53 26.08
C ASP A 305 9.90 -12.59 27.13
N GLY A 306 10.07 -12.95 28.40
CA GLY A 306 9.68 -12.14 29.55
C GLY A 306 10.41 -10.79 29.61
N SER A 307 11.46 -10.57 28.82
CA SER A 307 12.17 -9.29 28.72
C SER A 307 11.63 -8.37 27.62
N LEU A 308 10.77 -8.86 26.72
CA LEU A 308 10.14 -8.07 25.66
C LEU A 308 9.04 -7.17 26.26
N ASN A 309 9.34 -5.89 26.41
CA ASN A 309 8.40 -4.84 26.82
C ASN A 309 7.95 -4.00 25.62
N ARG A 310 7.06 -3.04 25.87
CA ARG A 310 6.51 -2.15 24.85
C ARG A 310 7.60 -1.44 24.05
N GLU A 311 8.59 -0.87 24.71
CA GLU A 311 9.68 -0.11 24.09
C GLU A 311 10.53 -1.01 23.20
N ARG A 312 10.83 -2.24 23.65
CA ARG A 312 11.58 -3.21 22.85
C ARG A 312 10.80 -3.69 21.65
N TYR A 313 9.48 -3.86 21.76
CA TYR A 313 8.64 -4.21 20.62
C TYR A 313 8.53 -3.04 19.61
N ILE A 314 8.42 -1.79 20.07
CA ILE A 314 8.52 -0.62 19.18
C ILE A 314 9.87 -0.61 18.46
N ALA A 315 10.97 -0.91 19.15
CA ALA A 315 12.28 -1.04 18.52
C ALA A 315 12.38 -2.21 17.49
N ILE A 316 11.49 -3.21 17.55
CA ILE A 316 11.35 -4.23 16.51
C ILE A 316 10.66 -3.63 15.28
N LEU A 317 9.55 -2.91 15.47
CA LEU A 317 8.85 -2.21 14.38
C LEU A 317 9.77 -1.19 13.69
N ASP A 318 10.53 -0.41 14.46
CA ASP A 318 11.51 0.55 13.95
C ASP A 318 12.60 -0.15 13.13
N ALA A 319 13.08 -1.31 13.57
CA ALA A 319 14.08 -2.07 12.83
C ALA A 319 13.57 -2.51 11.45
N VAL A 320 12.31 -2.95 11.39
CA VAL A 320 11.64 -3.33 10.14
C VAL A 320 11.47 -2.11 9.24
N ALA A 321 10.95 -1.00 9.77
CA ALA A 321 10.77 0.25 9.03
C ALA A 321 12.09 0.75 8.43
N VAL A 322 13.14 0.87 9.24
CA VAL A 322 14.46 1.34 8.77
C VAL A 322 15.08 0.39 7.74
N SER A 323 14.85 -0.92 7.85
CA SER A 323 15.32 -1.89 6.86
C SER A 323 14.64 -1.70 5.51
N ILE A 324 13.34 -1.40 5.53
CA ILE A 324 12.55 -1.08 4.34
C ILE A 324 13.01 0.24 3.73
N ASP A 325 13.21 1.28 4.55
CA ASP A 325 13.71 2.59 4.11
C ASP A 325 15.05 2.48 3.38
N GLU A 326 16.01 1.75 3.97
CA GLU A 326 17.32 1.55 3.34
C GLU A 326 17.22 0.85 1.99
N PHE A 327 16.29 -0.09 1.86
CA PHE A 327 16.05 -0.78 0.61
C PHE A 327 15.40 0.13 -0.42
N VAL A 328 14.38 0.91 -0.03
CA VAL A 328 13.73 1.91 -0.88
C VAL A 328 14.75 2.94 -1.39
N GLU A 329 15.59 3.49 -0.51
CA GLU A 329 16.65 4.43 -0.90
C GLU A 329 17.67 3.81 -1.87
N TYR A 330 17.92 2.51 -1.76
CA TYR A 330 18.74 1.80 -2.73
C TYR A 330 18.04 1.73 -4.09
N LEU A 331 16.74 1.39 -4.12
CA LEU A 331 15.96 1.32 -5.36
C LEU A 331 15.87 2.69 -6.06
N GLU A 332 15.61 3.76 -5.32
CA GLU A 332 15.56 5.13 -5.86
C GLU A 332 16.84 5.48 -6.62
N ARG A 333 18.01 5.13 -6.05
CA ARG A 333 19.31 5.31 -6.70
C ARG A 333 19.53 4.36 -7.88
N ARG A 334 19.19 3.09 -7.72
CA ARG A 334 19.42 2.03 -8.74
C ARG A 334 18.64 2.28 -10.01
N TYR A 335 17.40 2.75 -9.88
CA TYR A 335 16.46 2.95 -10.98
C TYR A 335 16.30 4.42 -11.38
N ALA A 336 16.97 5.35 -10.69
CA ALA A 336 16.83 6.80 -10.89
C ALA A 336 15.36 7.26 -10.84
N VAL A 337 14.62 6.76 -9.85
CA VAL A 337 13.21 7.09 -9.63
C VAL A 337 13.02 7.68 -8.24
N LYS A 338 11.94 8.45 -8.07
CA LYS A 338 11.48 8.91 -6.76
C LYS A 338 10.32 8.05 -6.30
N ILE A 339 10.43 7.46 -5.11
CA ILE A 339 9.35 6.68 -4.49
C ILE A 339 8.62 7.61 -3.53
N ASP A 340 7.33 7.82 -3.79
CA ASP A 340 6.56 8.77 -3.02
C ASP A 340 6.27 8.24 -1.61
N ARG A 341 6.80 8.95 -0.62
CA ARG A 341 6.57 8.71 0.81
C ARG A 341 5.58 9.80 1.23
N MET A 342 4.34 9.46 1.53
CA MET A 342 3.41 10.46 2.08
C MET A 342 4.08 11.09 3.31
N GLN A 343 4.17 12.42 3.34
CA GLN A 343 4.74 13.14 4.47
C GLN A 343 3.91 12.81 5.73
N LYS A 344 4.60 12.35 6.78
CA LYS A 344 4.02 12.11 8.10
C LYS A 344 3.58 13.40 8.77
#